data_AF-A0A9D8IR82-F1
#
_entry.id   AF-A0A9D8IR82-F1
#
_cell.length_a   1.000
_cell.length_b   1.000
_cell.length_c   1.000
_cell.angle_alpha   90.00
_cell.angle_beta   90.00
_cell.angle_gamma   90.00
#
_symmetry.space_group_name_H-M   'P 1'
#
loop_
_entity.id
_entity.type
_entity.pdbx_description
1 polymer ?
#
loop_
_entity_poly.entity_id
_entity_poly.type
_entity_poly.pdbx_seq_one_letter_code
_entity_poly.pdbx_strand_id
1 'polypeptide(L)'
;IAGADGLFGSDLTMVPDPRQALSITIDSRTNSLLVSGTPTYLDLVEKVVKELDGQVANERETMVFALRNASAENVAQLVTQFVDTDQRKVIATLGTGQIGSASRLLEREVTIVGDSKTNSVLVTASPRYLETLQTVIRELDVDPPQVLIQVILAEVTLGNAEDLGLEFVRFQAGDWNVAGGMGLPRGAFGSGISIPGLVGLAPAVFGAAGLPNIAIGSSQFDLLLNALKSQNRIQLLSNPSVMVANNTEGFIQVGDTVRLPNSVTFGASGQQSSVVPEEIGVILTVTPSINPDGFVRLEIEPEISRLSNETTKISENFESPVITRRRANTTVTVKDGQTVVIGGLIQDRFERIDKKIPFLGDIPLLGLLFSNKSESVQKTELLIVLTPHVVRSPDAAGDAARHMIDKVPVEPELRDQLRQGELKGLEGFVDRQGRLVTPIGAPSATRLDDVGSDKPPKDADK
;
A
#
# COMPACT_ATOMS: atom_id res chain seq x y z
N ILE A 1 41.41 -96.65 -36.97
CA ILE A 1 42.24 -96.52 -35.75
C ILE A 1 41.27 -96.19 -34.60
N ALA A 2 41.45 -96.82 -33.45
CA ALA A 2 40.44 -97.21 -32.46
C ALA A 2 39.91 -96.12 -31.48
N GLY A 3 38.80 -96.45 -30.79
CA GLY A 3 38.28 -95.87 -29.52
C GLY A 3 36.84 -95.32 -29.62
N ALA A 4 35.75 -96.05 -29.32
CA ALA A 4 35.15 -96.45 -28.02
C ALA A 4 34.53 -95.29 -27.21
N ASP A 5 33.19 -95.16 -27.20
CA ASP A 5 32.28 -95.30 -26.03
C ASP A 5 30.89 -94.63 -26.20
N GLY A 6 29.85 -95.38 -25.82
CA GLY A 6 28.52 -94.96 -25.32
C GLY A 6 27.76 -93.77 -25.95
N LEU A 7 26.93 -94.04 -26.97
CA LEU A 7 25.72 -93.25 -27.22
C LEU A 7 24.62 -93.71 -26.24
N PHE A 8 24.03 -92.78 -25.47
CA PHE A 8 22.61 -92.66 -25.08
C PHE A 8 22.54 -91.72 -23.87
N GLY A 9 22.55 -90.41 -24.13
CA GLY A 9 22.29 -89.39 -23.11
C GLY A 9 20.79 -89.31 -22.82
N SER A 10 20.44 -89.51 -21.55
CA SER A 10 19.13 -89.23 -20.98
C SER A 10 19.00 -87.72 -20.76
N ASP A 11 18.42 -87.00 -21.71
CA ASP A 11 17.95 -85.63 -21.47
C ASP A 11 16.42 -85.63 -21.56
N LEU A 12 15.79 -85.91 -20.43
CA LEU A 12 14.34 -85.85 -20.27
C LEU A 12 13.97 -84.41 -19.95
N THR A 13 13.67 -83.62 -20.98
CA THR A 13 12.93 -82.37 -20.80
C THR A 13 11.53 -82.71 -20.26
N MET A 14 11.24 -82.24 -19.04
CA MET A 14 9.97 -82.47 -18.35
C MET A 14 8.82 -81.87 -19.19
N VAL A 15 8.01 -82.73 -19.80
CA VAL A 15 6.74 -82.33 -20.43
C VAL A 15 5.72 -82.07 -19.31
N PRO A 16 5.12 -80.87 -19.19
CA PRO A 16 4.11 -80.63 -18.18
C PRO A 16 2.87 -81.47 -18.49
N ASP A 17 2.46 -82.33 -17.56
CA ASP A 17 1.19 -83.05 -17.63
C ASP A 17 0.04 -82.04 -17.39
N PRO A 18 -0.92 -81.88 -18.32
CA PRO A 18 -2.07 -80.98 -18.15
C PRO A 18 -3.00 -81.34 -16.97
N ARG A 19 -2.75 -82.45 -16.26
CA ARG A 19 -3.47 -82.85 -15.04
C ARG A 19 -2.86 -82.30 -13.74
N GLN A 20 -1.73 -81.59 -13.81
CA GLN A 20 -1.05 -80.98 -12.65
C GLN A 20 -1.24 -79.45 -12.62
N ALA A 21 -2.48 -78.98 -12.76
CA ALA A 21 -2.77 -77.56 -12.71
C ALA A 21 -2.69 -77.04 -11.27
N LEU A 22 -1.76 -76.11 -11.01
CA LEU A 22 -1.77 -75.25 -9.83
C LEU A 22 -2.89 -74.23 -9.99
N SER A 23 -3.85 -74.21 -9.07
CA SER A 23 -4.92 -73.22 -9.00
C SER A 23 -4.77 -72.39 -7.73
N ILE A 24 -4.79 -71.07 -7.89
CA ILE A 24 -4.62 -70.10 -6.80
C ILE A 24 -5.82 -69.16 -6.83
N THR A 25 -6.54 -69.10 -5.71
CA THR A 25 -7.65 -68.15 -5.50
C THR A 25 -7.35 -67.30 -4.28
N ILE A 26 -7.67 -66.01 -4.35
CA ILE A 26 -7.43 -65.05 -3.26
C ILE A 26 -8.78 -64.71 -2.62
N ASP A 27 -8.89 -64.83 -1.30
CA ASP A 27 -9.97 -64.21 -0.52
C ASP A 27 -9.41 -62.94 0.15
N SER A 28 -9.70 -61.79 -0.46
CA SER A 28 -9.25 -60.49 0.03
C SER A 28 -9.91 -60.08 1.36
N ARG A 29 -11.07 -60.64 1.70
CA ARG A 29 -11.78 -60.29 2.95
C ARG A 29 -11.12 -60.92 4.17
N THR A 30 -10.52 -62.09 4.01
CA THR A 30 -9.85 -62.83 5.08
C THR A 30 -8.32 -62.81 4.94
N ASN A 31 -7.81 -62.04 3.96
CA ASN A 31 -6.40 -61.98 3.61
C ASN A 31 -5.78 -63.39 3.48
N SER A 32 -6.50 -64.29 2.81
CA SER A 32 -6.15 -65.72 2.73
C SER A 32 -5.98 -66.17 1.28
N LEU A 33 -4.97 -67.00 1.05
CA LEU A 33 -4.66 -67.60 -0.25
C LEU A 33 -5.12 -69.06 -0.25
N LEU A 34 -6.06 -69.42 -1.13
CA LEU A 34 -6.50 -70.79 -1.35
C LEU A 34 -5.70 -71.36 -2.53
N VAL A 35 -4.81 -72.31 -2.23
CA VAL A 35 -3.93 -72.93 -3.23
C VAL A 35 -4.29 -74.41 -3.34
N SER A 36 -4.56 -74.89 -4.55
CA SER A 36 -4.73 -76.31 -4.83
C SER A 36 -3.76 -76.74 -5.93
N GLY A 37 -3.08 -77.87 -5.72
CA GLY A 37 -2.04 -78.36 -6.63
C GLY A 37 -1.36 -79.61 -6.08
N THR A 38 -0.33 -80.09 -6.79
CA THR A 38 0.47 -81.23 -6.32
C THR A 38 1.32 -80.84 -5.11
N PRO A 39 1.67 -81.77 -4.20
CA PRO A 39 2.47 -81.49 -3.00
C PRO A 39 3.76 -80.69 -3.27
N THR A 40 4.44 -81.01 -4.37
CA THR A 40 5.67 -80.30 -4.80
C THR A 40 5.46 -78.81 -5.11
N TYR A 41 4.30 -78.44 -5.67
CA TYR A 41 3.97 -77.03 -5.92
C TYR A 41 3.47 -76.33 -4.67
N LEU A 42 2.79 -77.04 -3.75
CA LEU A 42 2.40 -76.49 -2.45
C LEU A 42 3.63 -76.11 -1.61
N ASP A 43 4.65 -76.97 -1.59
CA ASP A 43 5.93 -76.67 -0.90
C ASP A 43 6.64 -75.44 -1.50
N LEU A 44 6.56 -75.25 -2.83
CA LEU A 44 7.12 -74.08 -3.50
C LEU A 44 6.35 -72.81 -3.14
N VAL A 45 5.02 -72.87 -3.16
CA VAL A 45 4.17 -71.74 -2.79
C VAL A 45 4.35 -71.39 -1.30
N GLU A 46 4.48 -72.37 -0.41
CA GLU A 46 4.76 -72.13 1.01
C GLU A 46 6.09 -71.37 1.20
N LYS A 47 7.14 -71.76 0.47
CA LYS A 47 8.43 -71.04 0.52
C LYS A 47 8.31 -69.60 0.04
N VAL A 48 7.61 -69.37 -1.08
CA VAL A 48 7.39 -68.02 -1.63
C VAL A 48 6.55 -67.17 -0.67
N VAL A 49 5.49 -67.73 -0.09
CA VAL A 49 4.66 -67.02 0.90
C VAL A 49 5.48 -66.67 2.15
N LYS A 50 6.31 -67.58 2.67
CA LYS A 50 7.21 -67.30 3.81
C LYS A 50 8.24 -66.21 3.49
N GLU A 51 8.75 -66.17 2.26
CA GLU A 51 9.70 -65.14 1.82
C GLU A 51 9.01 -63.77 1.66
N LEU A 52 7.77 -63.73 1.17
CA LEU A 52 6.99 -62.50 0.99
C LEU A 52 6.41 -61.96 2.30
N ASP A 53 5.93 -62.82 3.20
CA ASP A 53 5.37 -62.44 4.51
C ASP A 53 6.46 -61.91 5.47
N GLY A 54 7.72 -62.24 5.20
CA GLY A 54 8.89 -61.69 5.91
C GLY A 54 9.27 -60.26 5.50
N GLN A 55 8.69 -59.71 4.42
CA GLN A 55 8.91 -58.32 4.04
C GLN A 55 7.88 -57.45 4.77
N VAL A 56 8.35 -56.70 5.77
CA VAL A 56 7.51 -55.72 6.49
C VAL A 56 6.92 -54.75 5.46
N ALA A 57 5.60 -54.75 5.35
CA ALA A 57 4.86 -53.86 4.46
C ALA A 57 5.32 -52.41 4.68
N ASN A 58 5.69 -51.73 3.59
CA ASN A 58 6.23 -50.37 3.55
C ASN A 58 5.72 -49.48 4.70
N GLU A 59 6.53 -49.34 5.75
CA GLU A 59 6.17 -48.56 6.93
C GLU A 59 6.10 -47.08 6.52
N ARG A 60 4.88 -46.53 6.43
CA ARG A 60 4.66 -45.12 6.16
C ARG A 60 4.73 -44.39 7.49
N GLU A 61 5.65 -43.45 7.59
CA GLU A 61 5.78 -42.61 8.76
C GLU A 61 5.01 -41.31 8.52
N THR A 62 4.30 -40.86 9.55
CA THR A 62 3.59 -39.58 9.53
C THR A 62 4.26 -38.63 10.52
N MET A 63 4.74 -37.50 10.02
CA MET A 63 5.33 -36.44 10.85
C MET A 63 4.59 -35.12 10.65
N VAL A 64 4.51 -34.35 11.74
CA VAL A 64 3.95 -33.00 11.76
C VAL A 64 5.11 -32.01 11.82
N PHE A 65 5.16 -31.10 10.85
CA PHE A 65 6.13 -30.00 10.81
C PHE A 65 5.43 -28.69 11.16
N ALA A 66 5.73 -28.10 12.31
CA ALA A 66 5.26 -26.76 12.66
C ALA A 66 6.14 -25.72 11.96
N LEU A 67 5.54 -24.87 11.12
CA LEU A 67 6.25 -23.82 10.40
C LEU A 67 6.27 -22.52 11.21
N ARG A 68 7.37 -21.79 11.14
CA ARG A 68 7.55 -20.53 11.88
C ARG A 68 7.29 -19.30 11.02
N ASN A 69 7.67 -19.36 9.74
CA ASN A 69 7.78 -18.20 8.86
C ASN A 69 6.91 -18.34 7.62
N ALA A 70 6.88 -19.53 7.01
CA ALA A 70 6.08 -19.79 5.83
C ALA A 70 4.64 -20.22 6.19
N SER A 71 3.70 -19.97 5.28
CA SER A 71 2.33 -20.46 5.39
C SER A 71 2.25 -21.95 5.07
N ALA A 72 1.65 -22.74 5.97
CA ALA A 72 1.47 -24.17 5.80
C ALA A 72 0.72 -24.56 4.53
N GLU A 73 -0.28 -23.76 4.13
CA GLU A 73 -1.04 -24.00 2.90
C GLU A 73 -0.15 -23.84 1.65
N ASN A 74 0.64 -22.76 1.60
CA ASN A 74 1.54 -22.49 0.48
C ASN A 74 2.65 -23.54 0.40
N VAL A 75 3.27 -23.90 1.53
CA VAL A 75 4.32 -24.94 1.57
C VAL A 75 3.75 -26.29 1.15
N ALA A 76 2.58 -26.69 1.67
CA ALA A 76 1.95 -27.95 1.29
C ALA A 76 1.69 -28.03 -0.23
N GLN A 77 1.20 -26.96 -0.84
CA GLN A 77 0.95 -26.90 -2.29
C GLN A 77 2.27 -27.01 -3.08
N LEU A 78 3.30 -26.27 -2.70
CA LEU A 78 4.60 -26.28 -3.37
C LEU A 78 5.27 -27.66 -3.29
N VAL A 79 5.27 -28.27 -2.11
CA VAL A 79 5.88 -29.60 -1.90
C VAL A 79 5.09 -30.67 -2.63
N THR A 80 3.76 -30.61 -2.66
CA THR A 80 2.92 -31.53 -3.44
C THR A 80 3.23 -31.43 -4.94
N GLN A 81 3.32 -30.20 -5.48
CA GLN A 81 3.68 -29.98 -6.88
C GLN A 81 5.09 -30.49 -7.21
N PHE A 82 6.04 -30.32 -6.29
CA PHE A 82 7.40 -30.85 -6.43
C PHE A 82 7.39 -32.38 -6.51
N VAL A 83 6.68 -33.05 -5.62
CA VAL A 83 6.56 -34.51 -5.60
C VAL A 83 5.86 -35.04 -6.85
N ASP A 84 4.74 -34.44 -7.26
CA ASP A 84 4.03 -34.83 -8.48
C ASP A 84 4.92 -34.72 -9.73
N THR A 85 5.76 -33.66 -9.78
CA THR A 85 6.69 -33.45 -10.89
C THR A 85 7.81 -34.50 -10.90
N ASP A 86 8.36 -34.84 -9.72
CA ASP A 86 9.39 -35.88 -9.58
C ASP A 86 8.85 -37.26 -10.01
N GLN A 87 7.63 -37.60 -9.57
CA GLN A 87 6.96 -38.84 -9.96
C GLN A 87 6.76 -38.95 -11.47
N ARG A 88 6.29 -37.88 -12.12
CA ARG A 88 6.11 -37.84 -13.58
C ARG A 88 7.42 -38.04 -14.35
N LYS A 89 8.53 -37.48 -13.87
CA LYS A 89 9.86 -37.67 -14.49
C LYS A 89 10.32 -39.12 -14.41
N VAL A 90 10.14 -39.76 -13.26
CA VAL A 90 10.50 -41.17 -13.06
C VAL A 90 9.69 -42.08 -13.99
N ILE A 91 8.38 -41.84 -14.11
CA ILE A 91 7.50 -42.59 -15.02
C ILE A 91 7.90 -42.37 -16.49
N ALA A 92 8.30 -41.16 -16.88
CA ALA A 92 8.74 -40.88 -18.25
C ALA A 92 10.08 -41.56 -18.61
N THR A 93 11.00 -41.74 -17.64
CA THR A 93 12.27 -42.44 -17.86
C THR A 93 12.15 -43.97 -17.88
N LEU A 94 11.11 -44.52 -17.25
CA LEU A 94 10.81 -45.95 -17.23
C LEU A 94 9.78 -46.24 -18.33
N GLY A 95 10.25 -46.51 -19.55
CA GLY A 95 9.39 -46.80 -20.69
C GLY A 95 8.30 -47.85 -20.41
N THR A 96 7.21 -47.78 -21.19
CA THR A 96 5.91 -48.47 -21.07
C THR A 96 5.91 -50.01 -21.01
N GLY A 97 7.06 -50.67 -20.86
CA GLY A 97 7.23 -52.13 -20.90
C GLY A 97 7.43 -52.85 -19.56
N GLN A 98 7.51 -52.17 -18.41
CA GLN A 98 7.66 -52.81 -17.09
C GLN A 98 6.54 -52.38 -16.13
N ILE A 99 5.33 -52.85 -16.40
CA ILE A 99 4.13 -52.60 -15.58
C ILE A 99 4.17 -53.40 -14.25
N GLY A 100 5.04 -54.40 -14.11
CA GLY A 100 5.30 -55.07 -12.82
C GLY A 100 6.04 -54.18 -11.80
N SER A 101 6.63 -53.06 -12.23
CA SER A 101 7.15 -51.99 -11.37
C SER A 101 6.15 -50.86 -11.15
N ALA A 102 4.95 -50.93 -11.75
CA ALA A 102 3.87 -49.98 -11.50
C ALA A 102 3.28 -50.13 -10.09
N SER A 103 3.35 -51.32 -9.50
CA SER A 103 3.06 -51.54 -8.07
C SER A 103 4.07 -50.84 -7.16
N ARG A 104 5.36 -50.75 -7.53
CA ARG A 104 6.37 -49.93 -6.83
C ARG A 104 6.21 -48.42 -7.06
N LEU A 105 5.48 -48.01 -8.10
CA LEU A 105 5.08 -46.63 -8.32
C LEU A 105 3.87 -46.24 -7.45
N LEU A 106 3.02 -47.19 -7.06
CA LEU A 106 1.94 -47.01 -6.08
C LEU A 106 2.46 -46.93 -4.62
N GLU A 107 3.68 -47.38 -4.35
CA GLU A 107 4.33 -47.29 -3.02
C GLU A 107 4.82 -45.88 -2.65
N ARG A 108 4.59 -44.87 -3.50
CA ARG A 108 5.04 -43.48 -3.29
C ARG A 108 3.89 -42.49 -3.20
N GLU A 109 2.75 -42.90 -2.67
CA GLU A 109 1.73 -41.92 -2.30
C GLU A 109 2.28 -41.10 -1.12
N VAL A 110 2.84 -39.94 -1.41
CA VAL A 110 3.21 -38.94 -0.41
C VAL A 110 1.96 -38.12 -0.21
N THR A 111 1.43 -38.09 1.01
CA THR A 111 0.28 -37.26 1.35
C THR A 111 0.79 -36.09 2.15
N ILE A 112 0.60 -34.89 1.62
CA ILE A 112 0.99 -33.63 2.27
C ILE A 112 -0.28 -32.81 2.46
N VAL A 113 -0.56 -32.41 3.69
CA VAL A 113 -1.71 -31.57 4.03
C VAL A 113 -1.23 -30.43 4.93
N GLY A 114 -1.46 -29.19 4.51
CA GLY A 114 -1.22 -28.01 5.34
C GLY A 114 -2.46 -27.68 6.16
N ASP A 115 -2.31 -27.51 7.47
CA ASP A 115 -3.34 -26.95 8.34
C ASP A 115 -3.03 -25.47 8.60
N SER A 116 -3.90 -24.59 8.10
CA SER A 116 -3.79 -23.14 8.28
C SER A 116 -4.08 -22.67 9.71
N LYS A 117 -4.81 -23.46 10.51
CA LYS A 117 -5.14 -23.08 11.91
C LYS A 117 -3.96 -23.22 12.85
N THR A 118 -3.20 -24.31 12.69
CA THR A 118 -2.02 -24.60 13.52
C THR A 118 -0.70 -24.20 12.84
N ASN A 119 -0.76 -23.68 11.61
CA ASN A 119 0.38 -23.42 10.72
C ASN A 119 1.37 -24.59 10.68
N SER A 120 0.83 -25.81 10.50
CA SER A 120 1.63 -27.03 10.46
C SER A 120 1.36 -27.83 9.19
N VAL A 121 2.39 -28.52 8.68
CA VAL A 121 2.31 -29.40 7.52
C VAL A 121 2.41 -30.84 7.99
N LEU A 122 1.35 -31.60 7.75
CA LEU A 122 1.30 -33.04 7.96
C LEU A 122 1.88 -33.74 6.73
N VAL A 123 2.89 -34.56 6.92
CA VAL A 123 3.55 -35.31 5.84
C VAL A 123 3.50 -36.80 6.18
N THR A 124 2.89 -37.59 5.30
CA THR A 124 2.91 -39.04 5.36
C THR A 124 3.68 -39.59 4.16
N ALA A 125 4.83 -40.20 4.40
CA ALA A 125 5.73 -40.70 3.36
C ALA A 125 6.54 -41.92 3.82
N SER A 126 7.29 -42.55 2.90
CA SER A 126 8.30 -43.56 3.28
C SER A 126 9.49 -42.89 4.00
N PRO A 127 10.18 -43.56 4.93
CA PRO A 127 11.25 -42.95 5.75
C PRO A 127 12.34 -42.25 4.93
N ARG A 128 12.73 -42.85 3.78
CA ARG A 128 13.73 -42.27 2.86
C ARG A 128 13.27 -40.97 2.21
N TYR A 129 11.98 -40.86 1.86
CA TYR A 129 11.42 -39.62 1.30
C TYR A 129 11.18 -38.57 2.37
N LEU A 130 10.84 -39.00 3.59
CA LEU A 130 10.59 -38.11 4.71
C LEU A 130 11.82 -37.26 5.05
N GLU A 131 13.02 -37.84 5.08
CA GLU A 131 14.28 -37.09 5.28
C GLU A 131 14.52 -36.01 4.20
N THR A 132 14.16 -36.30 2.96
CA THR A 132 14.28 -35.36 1.84
C THR A 132 13.27 -34.23 1.99
N LEU A 133 12.00 -34.55 2.27
CA LEU A 133 10.93 -33.58 2.50
C LEU A 133 11.23 -32.69 3.71
N GLN A 134 11.79 -33.26 4.78
CA GLN A 134 12.22 -32.50 5.96
C GLN A 134 13.27 -31.44 5.60
N THR A 135 14.22 -31.77 4.74
CA THR A 135 15.25 -30.81 4.30
C THR A 135 14.63 -29.69 3.45
N VAL A 136 13.77 -30.05 2.51
CA VAL A 136 13.05 -29.07 1.66
C VAL A 136 12.16 -28.15 2.50
N ILE A 137 11.39 -28.69 3.44
CA ILE A 137 10.53 -27.89 4.32
C ILE A 137 11.35 -26.90 5.17
N ARG A 138 12.51 -27.32 5.68
CA ARG A 138 13.41 -26.42 6.43
C ARG A 138 13.99 -25.31 5.57
N GLU A 139 14.32 -25.59 4.30
CA GLU A 139 14.81 -24.56 3.37
C GLU A 139 13.71 -23.59 2.93
N LEU A 140 12.44 -24.02 2.94
CA LEU A 140 11.30 -23.17 2.65
C LEU A 140 10.84 -22.33 3.86
N ASP A 141 11.07 -22.79 5.09
CA ASP A 141 10.68 -22.09 6.33
C ASP A 141 11.72 -21.07 6.81
N VAL A 142 12.16 -20.19 5.92
CA VAL A 142 13.12 -19.11 6.22
C VAL A 142 12.42 -17.77 6.43
N ASP A 143 13.04 -16.89 7.21
CA ASP A 143 12.52 -15.52 7.44
C ASP A 143 12.48 -14.76 6.10
N PRO A 144 11.30 -14.30 5.64
CA PRO A 144 11.23 -13.53 4.42
C PRO A 144 11.89 -12.16 4.64
N PRO A 145 12.77 -11.70 3.72
CA PRO A 145 13.34 -10.37 3.83
C PRO A 145 12.24 -9.32 3.74
N GLN A 146 12.41 -8.24 4.48
CA GLN A 146 11.52 -7.10 4.50
C GLN A 146 12.23 -5.90 3.87
N VAL A 147 11.46 -4.91 3.45
CA VAL A 147 12.00 -3.64 2.98
C VAL A 147 11.22 -2.49 3.59
N LEU A 148 11.96 -1.54 4.14
CA LEU A 148 11.45 -0.24 4.52
C LEU A 148 11.53 0.67 3.30
N ILE A 149 10.38 1.12 2.83
CA ILE A 149 10.27 2.03 1.69
C ILE A 149 9.99 3.42 2.22
N GLN A 150 10.82 4.39 1.82
CA GLN A 150 10.65 5.81 2.11
C GLN A 150 10.44 6.55 0.81
N VAL A 151 9.34 7.30 0.71
CA VAL A 151 9.03 8.13 -0.45
C VAL A 151 9.00 9.58 0.00
N ILE A 152 9.67 10.46 -0.73
CA ILE A 152 9.62 11.89 -0.48
C ILE A 152 8.93 12.55 -1.66
N LEU A 153 7.84 13.25 -1.38
CA LEU A 153 7.12 14.11 -2.31
C LEU A 153 7.41 15.56 -1.92
N ALA A 154 8.07 16.28 -2.82
CA ALA A 154 8.38 17.70 -2.64
C ALA A 154 7.71 18.51 -3.76
N GLU A 155 6.84 19.44 -3.39
CA GLU A 155 6.20 20.38 -4.31
C GLU A 155 6.50 21.82 -3.88
N VAL A 156 6.90 22.64 -4.85
CA VAL A 156 7.09 24.07 -4.70
C VAL A 156 6.21 24.77 -5.72
N THR A 157 5.27 25.58 -5.25
CA THR A 157 4.47 26.47 -6.10
C THR A 157 4.84 27.92 -5.82
N LEU A 158 5.31 28.60 -6.85
CA LEU A 158 5.65 30.02 -6.86
C LEU A 158 4.64 30.76 -7.72
N GLY A 159 4.00 31.77 -7.15
CA GLY A 159 3.09 32.68 -7.87
C GLY A 159 3.63 34.10 -7.81
N ASN A 160 3.67 34.78 -8.94
CA ASN A 160 3.92 36.22 -9.04
C ASN A 160 2.80 36.83 -9.88
N ALA A 161 2.08 37.80 -9.33
CA ALA A 161 1.09 38.58 -10.06
C ALA A 161 1.46 40.06 -10.01
N GLU A 162 1.38 40.73 -11.14
CA GLU A 162 1.68 42.14 -11.31
C GLU A 162 0.51 42.82 -12.04
N ASP A 163 -0.15 43.76 -11.38
CA ASP A 163 -1.19 44.60 -11.95
C ASP A 163 -0.70 46.04 -11.97
N LEU A 164 -0.51 46.59 -13.16
CA LEU A 164 -0.09 47.97 -13.37
C LEU A 164 -0.96 48.65 -14.43
N GLY A 165 -1.64 49.71 -14.04
CA GLY A 165 -2.47 50.46 -14.99
C GLY A 165 -3.10 51.70 -14.41
N LEU A 166 -3.44 52.61 -15.31
CA LEU A 166 -4.28 53.77 -15.02
C LEU A 166 -5.67 53.57 -15.61
N GLU A 167 -6.68 53.79 -14.78
CA GLU A 167 -8.09 53.67 -15.14
C GLU A 167 -8.76 55.03 -15.08
N PHE A 168 -9.39 55.42 -16.19
CA PHE A 168 -10.21 56.62 -16.29
C PHE A 168 -11.65 56.25 -15.94
N VAL A 169 -12.11 56.63 -14.76
CA VAL A 169 -13.45 56.21 -14.31
C VAL A 169 -14.53 57.20 -14.77
N ARG A 170 -14.20 58.49 -14.71
CA ARG A 170 -15.06 59.60 -15.18
C ARG A 170 -14.21 60.60 -15.94
N PHE A 171 -14.71 61.01 -17.10
CA PHE A 171 -14.20 62.15 -17.86
C PHE A 171 -15.37 62.96 -18.41
N GLN A 172 -15.48 64.22 -17.99
CA GLN A 172 -16.50 65.17 -18.41
C GLN A 172 -15.84 66.38 -19.08
N ALA A 173 -16.14 66.57 -20.37
CA ALA A 173 -15.68 67.72 -21.16
C ALA A 173 -16.89 68.39 -21.84
N GLY A 174 -17.41 69.46 -21.22
CA GLY A 174 -18.67 70.09 -21.66
C GLY A 174 -19.86 69.17 -21.44
N ASP A 175 -20.73 69.02 -22.45
CA ASP A 175 -21.87 68.08 -22.42
C ASP A 175 -21.44 66.61 -22.61
N TRP A 176 -20.18 66.39 -23.04
CA TRP A 176 -19.65 65.05 -23.25
C TRP A 176 -19.27 64.43 -21.91
N ASN A 177 -20.03 63.40 -21.52
CA ASN A 177 -19.82 62.64 -20.30
C ASN A 177 -19.44 61.21 -20.67
N VAL A 178 -18.18 60.83 -20.45
CA VAL A 178 -17.71 59.45 -20.56
C VAL A 178 -17.54 58.92 -19.14
N ALA A 179 -18.49 58.09 -18.71
CA ALA A 179 -18.42 57.35 -17.45
C ALA A 179 -18.28 55.88 -17.79
N GLY A 180 -17.10 55.32 -17.53
CA GLY A 180 -16.75 53.97 -17.97
C GLY A 180 -15.37 53.57 -17.46
N GLY A 181 -15.32 53.14 -16.20
CA GLY A 181 -14.20 52.36 -15.68
C GLY A 181 -14.33 50.90 -16.11
N MET A 182 -13.21 50.24 -16.32
CA MET A 182 -13.10 48.86 -16.77
C MET A 182 -13.37 47.88 -15.61
N GLY A 183 -14.58 47.93 -15.03
CA GLY A 183 -15.04 46.99 -14.01
C GLY A 183 -15.77 47.59 -12.80
N LEU A 184 -15.91 48.91 -12.70
CA LEU A 184 -16.62 49.56 -11.58
C LEU A 184 -18.08 49.92 -11.96
N PRO A 185 -19.08 49.57 -11.14
CA PRO A 185 -20.48 49.90 -11.43
C PRO A 185 -20.68 51.42 -11.44
N ARG A 186 -21.49 51.90 -12.39
CA ARG A 186 -21.84 53.31 -12.59
C ARG A 186 -22.56 53.84 -11.35
N GLY A 187 -21.80 54.35 -10.37
CA GLY A 187 -22.31 54.76 -9.05
C GLY A 187 -21.37 54.46 -7.86
N ALA A 188 -20.25 53.75 -8.06
CA ALA A 188 -19.25 53.50 -7.01
C ALA A 188 -18.62 54.78 -6.42
N PHE A 189 -18.64 55.86 -7.20
CA PHE A 189 -18.36 57.23 -6.75
C PHE A 189 -19.70 57.87 -6.42
N GLY A 190 -20.20 57.59 -5.22
CA GLY A 190 -21.47 58.12 -4.74
C GLY A 190 -21.55 59.63 -4.92
N SER A 191 -22.69 60.10 -5.42
CA SER A 191 -23.06 61.51 -5.43
C SER A 191 -23.27 62.00 -4.00
N GLY A 192 -22.20 62.35 -3.31
CA GLY A 192 -22.26 62.87 -1.94
C GLY A 192 -20.88 63.01 -1.34
N ILE A 193 -20.48 64.24 -1.02
CA ILE A 193 -19.17 64.67 -0.51
C ILE A 193 -18.15 64.99 -1.62
N SER A 194 -18.44 66.03 -2.39
CA SER A 194 -17.44 66.87 -3.03
C SER A 194 -17.04 67.99 -2.06
N ILE A 195 -15.96 67.80 -1.29
CA ILE A 195 -15.35 68.90 -0.54
C ILE A 195 -14.41 69.61 -1.51
N PRO A 196 -14.66 70.87 -1.90
CA PRO A 196 -13.77 71.61 -2.80
C PRO A 196 -12.39 71.76 -2.13
N GLY A 197 -11.34 71.25 -2.79
CA GLY A 197 -9.96 71.36 -2.31
C GLY A 197 -9.48 70.24 -1.38
N LEU A 198 -10.31 69.26 -1.04
CA LEU A 198 -9.84 68.01 -0.43
C LEU A 198 -9.72 66.96 -1.54
N VAL A 199 -8.53 66.39 -1.73
CA VAL A 199 -8.32 65.19 -2.56
C VAL A 199 -9.23 64.11 -1.98
N GLY A 200 -10.38 63.92 -2.64
CA GLY A 200 -11.48 63.11 -2.15
C GLY A 200 -11.10 61.65 -2.16
N LEU A 201 -10.61 61.16 -1.03
CA LEU A 201 -10.45 59.73 -0.80
C LEU A 201 -11.87 59.19 -0.64
N ALA A 202 -12.47 58.69 -1.72
CA ALA A 202 -13.73 57.97 -1.63
C ALA A 202 -13.48 56.68 -0.83
N PRO A 203 -14.01 56.53 0.39
CA PRO A 203 -13.78 55.33 1.22
C PRO A 203 -14.30 54.07 0.54
N ALA A 204 -15.30 54.21 -0.34
CA ALA A 204 -15.88 53.14 -1.14
C ALA A 204 -14.90 52.52 -2.16
N VAL A 205 -13.92 53.28 -2.65
CA VAL A 205 -12.97 52.81 -3.67
C VAL A 205 -11.80 52.01 -3.06
N PHE A 206 -11.37 52.39 -1.85
CA PHE A 206 -10.37 51.62 -1.09
C PHE A 206 -10.96 50.31 -0.52
N GLY A 207 -12.24 50.30 -0.17
CA GLY A 207 -12.91 49.13 0.43
C GLY A 207 -13.39 48.07 -0.57
N ALA A 208 -13.81 48.45 -1.77
CA ALA A 208 -14.44 47.52 -2.71
C ALA A 208 -13.45 46.71 -3.58
N ALA A 209 -12.21 47.19 -3.76
CA ALA A 209 -11.23 46.55 -4.64
C ALA A 209 -10.26 45.62 -3.92
N GLY A 210 -10.06 45.76 -2.60
CA GLY A 210 -9.10 44.95 -1.84
C GLY A 210 -7.63 45.12 -2.28
N LEU A 211 -7.34 46.07 -3.17
CA LEU A 211 -6.03 46.38 -3.72
C LEU A 211 -5.59 47.79 -3.32
N PRO A 212 -4.28 48.04 -3.10
CA PRO A 212 -3.75 49.38 -2.91
C PRO A 212 -3.93 50.18 -4.21
N ASN A 213 -4.80 51.18 -4.18
CA ASN A 213 -5.08 52.07 -5.30
C ASN A 213 -4.80 53.53 -4.92
N ILE A 214 -4.42 54.34 -5.90
CA ILE A 214 -4.28 55.80 -5.74
C ILE A 214 -5.33 56.46 -6.62
N ALA A 215 -6.30 57.13 -6.00
CA ALA A 215 -7.34 57.87 -6.71
C ALA A 215 -6.97 59.36 -6.75
N ILE A 216 -7.02 59.96 -7.94
CA ILE A 216 -6.79 61.39 -8.19
C ILE A 216 -8.01 61.91 -8.97
N GLY A 217 -8.78 62.80 -8.38
CA GLY A 217 -10.03 63.28 -8.99
C GLY A 217 -10.30 64.77 -8.77
N SER A 218 -11.16 65.30 -9.64
CA SER A 218 -11.75 66.65 -9.59
C SER A 218 -13.24 66.56 -9.94
N SER A 219 -13.96 67.68 -9.99
CA SER A 219 -15.39 67.68 -10.39
C SER A 219 -15.64 67.17 -11.82
N GLN A 220 -14.61 67.12 -12.66
CA GLN A 220 -14.73 66.80 -14.09
C GLN A 220 -14.01 65.51 -14.50
N PHE A 221 -13.10 64.99 -13.68
CA PHE A 221 -12.39 63.75 -14.00
C PHE A 221 -12.01 62.95 -12.75
N ASP A 222 -11.98 61.63 -12.87
CA ASP A 222 -11.52 60.69 -11.83
C ASP A 222 -10.51 59.70 -12.45
N LEU A 223 -9.29 59.68 -11.92
CA LEU A 223 -8.20 58.77 -12.31
C LEU A 223 -7.91 57.81 -11.18
N LEU A 224 -7.66 56.55 -11.52
CA LEU A 224 -7.32 55.51 -10.56
C LEU A 224 -6.07 54.77 -11.03
N LEU A 225 -4.99 54.87 -10.25
CA LEU A 225 -3.76 54.12 -10.45
C LEU A 225 -3.83 52.81 -9.66
N ASN A 226 -3.77 51.70 -10.38
CA ASN A 226 -3.56 50.37 -9.83
C ASN A 226 -2.10 49.98 -10.02
N ALA A 227 -1.42 49.68 -8.91
CA ALA A 227 -0.05 49.21 -8.90
C ALA A 227 0.11 48.19 -7.77
N LEU A 228 -0.11 46.91 -8.10
CA LEU A 228 -0.01 45.81 -7.16
C LEU A 228 0.98 44.78 -7.69
N LYS A 229 1.92 44.37 -6.83
CA LYS A 229 2.74 43.18 -7.05
C LYS A 229 2.50 42.21 -5.90
N SER A 230 1.93 41.06 -6.21
CA SER A 230 1.67 39.97 -5.28
C SER A 230 2.64 38.83 -5.53
N GLN A 231 3.21 38.28 -4.46
CA GLN A 231 4.09 37.12 -4.52
C GLN A 231 3.63 36.08 -3.52
N ASN A 232 3.50 34.83 -3.98
CA ASN A 232 3.11 33.70 -3.16
C ASN A 232 4.13 32.57 -3.33
N ARG A 233 4.49 31.92 -2.22
CA ARG A 233 5.36 30.74 -2.22
C ARG A 233 4.76 29.69 -1.29
N ILE A 234 4.41 28.56 -1.88
CA ILE A 234 3.92 27.39 -1.17
C ILE A 234 4.96 26.28 -1.32
N GLN A 235 5.36 25.69 -0.20
CA GLN A 235 6.24 24.53 -0.17
C GLN A 235 5.56 23.40 0.58
N LEU A 236 5.49 22.25 -0.06
CA LEU A 236 4.89 21.04 0.48
C LEU A 236 5.95 19.93 0.48
N LEU A 237 6.14 19.31 1.64
CA LEU A 237 7.03 18.17 1.81
C LEU A 237 6.27 17.07 2.53
N SER A 238 6.24 15.88 1.96
CA SER A 238 5.63 14.69 2.57
C SER A 238 6.62 13.53 2.48
N ASN A 239 6.76 12.78 3.58
CA ASN A 239 7.67 11.65 3.69
C ASN A 239 6.95 10.40 4.23
N PRO A 240 6.00 9.80 3.47
CA PRO A 240 5.42 8.52 3.86
C PRO A 240 6.47 7.41 3.85
N SER A 241 6.36 6.52 4.84
CA SER A 241 7.22 5.34 4.93
C SER A 241 6.42 4.12 5.35
N VAL A 242 6.71 2.96 4.77
CA VAL A 242 6.04 1.69 5.06
C VAL A 242 7.05 0.55 5.02
N MET A 243 6.96 -0.38 5.97
CA MET A 243 7.77 -1.60 5.99
C MET A 243 6.92 -2.77 5.49
N VAL A 244 7.40 -3.49 4.49
CA VAL A 244 6.64 -4.52 3.79
C VAL A 244 7.50 -5.76 3.56
N ALA A 245 6.92 -6.94 3.67
CA ALA A 245 7.59 -8.20 3.36
C ALA A 245 7.76 -8.39 1.85
N ASN A 246 8.75 -9.20 1.46
CA ASN A 246 8.98 -9.55 0.05
C ASN A 246 7.72 -10.14 -0.62
N ASN A 247 7.41 -9.68 -1.83
CA ASN A 247 6.27 -10.09 -2.65
C ASN A 247 4.89 -9.97 -1.98
N THR A 248 4.76 -9.08 -0.99
CA THR A 248 3.49 -8.78 -0.32
C THR A 248 3.14 -7.32 -0.57
N GLU A 249 1.87 -7.01 -0.83
CA GLU A 249 1.42 -5.63 -0.98
C GLU A 249 1.38 -4.93 0.39
N GLY A 250 1.95 -3.74 0.46
CA GLY A 250 1.84 -2.84 1.59
C GLY A 250 1.07 -1.59 1.23
N PHE A 251 0.24 -1.12 2.17
CA PHE A 251 -0.61 0.04 2.00
C PHE A 251 -0.49 0.93 3.24
N ILE A 252 -0.30 2.23 3.03
CA ILE A 252 -0.41 3.25 4.08
C ILE A 252 -1.22 4.42 3.55
N GLN A 253 -2.17 4.87 4.37
CA GLN A 253 -3.00 6.04 4.10
C GLN A 253 -3.00 6.95 5.31
N VAL A 254 -2.72 8.23 5.08
CA VAL A 254 -2.77 9.29 6.09
C VAL A 254 -3.58 10.45 5.52
N GLY A 255 -4.78 10.65 6.05
CA GLY A 255 -5.65 11.75 5.64
C GLY A 255 -7.09 11.57 6.09
N ASP A 256 -7.99 12.27 5.41
CA ASP A 256 -9.40 12.38 5.76
C ASP A 256 -10.28 11.72 4.69
N THR A 257 -11.39 11.10 5.11
CA THR A 257 -12.44 10.67 4.18
C THR A 257 -13.44 11.79 4.00
N VAL A 258 -13.42 12.44 2.84
CA VAL A 258 -14.41 13.48 2.48
C VAL A 258 -15.59 12.84 1.77
N ARG A 259 -16.78 13.42 1.92
CA ARG A 259 -18.00 12.90 1.31
C ARG A 259 -18.39 13.77 0.13
N LEU A 260 -18.31 13.23 -1.09
CA LEU A 260 -18.62 13.94 -2.32
C LEU A 260 -20.03 13.60 -2.84
N PRO A 261 -20.81 14.58 -3.28
CA PRO A 261 -22.12 14.32 -3.87
C PRO A 261 -21.98 13.60 -5.22
N ASN A 262 -22.66 12.47 -5.37
CA ASN A 262 -22.62 11.65 -6.57
C ASN A 262 -23.82 11.93 -7.51
N SER A 263 -24.99 12.18 -6.94
CA SER A 263 -26.19 12.53 -7.70
C SER A 263 -27.17 13.33 -6.86
N VAL A 264 -27.81 14.32 -7.48
CA VAL A 264 -28.95 15.04 -6.89
C VAL A 264 -30.17 14.73 -7.74
N THR A 265 -31.19 14.12 -7.15
CA THR A 265 -32.47 13.88 -7.80
C THR A 265 -33.55 14.76 -7.17
N PHE A 266 -34.38 15.37 -8.01
CA PHE A 266 -35.51 16.19 -7.58
C PHE A 266 -36.79 15.38 -7.80
N GLY A 267 -37.44 14.96 -6.71
CA GLY A 267 -38.71 14.23 -6.73
C GLY A 267 -39.86 15.05 -6.14
N ALA A 268 -41.08 14.53 -6.25
CA ALA A 268 -42.28 15.15 -5.67
C ALA A 268 -42.22 15.31 -4.13
N SER A 269 -41.31 14.60 -3.46
CA SER A 269 -41.05 14.62 -2.02
C SER A 269 -39.84 15.48 -1.60
N GLY A 270 -39.19 16.20 -2.53
CA GLY A 270 -38.05 17.08 -2.25
C GLY A 270 -36.75 16.67 -2.95
N GLN A 271 -35.65 17.34 -2.59
CA GLN A 271 -34.31 17.07 -3.12
C GLN A 271 -33.67 15.91 -2.36
N GLN A 272 -33.29 14.85 -3.06
CA GLN A 272 -32.54 13.72 -2.52
C GLN A 272 -31.12 13.73 -3.09
N SER A 273 -30.12 13.86 -2.21
CA SER A 273 -28.69 13.83 -2.59
C SER A 273 -28.08 12.51 -2.15
N SER A 274 -27.45 11.80 -3.08
CA SER A 274 -26.58 10.65 -2.78
C SER A 274 -25.14 11.13 -2.68
N VAL A 275 -24.41 10.61 -1.69
CA VAL A 275 -23.05 11.06 -1.37
C VAL A 275 -22.15 9.83 -1.25
N VAL A 276 -20.97 9.88 -1.88
CA VAL A 276 -19.97 8.81 -1.92
C VAL A 276 -18.76 9.25 -1.10
N PRO A 277 -18.24 8.39 -0.19
CA PRO A 277 -16.98 8.67 0.48
C PRO A 277 -15.81 8.61 -0.50
N GLU A 278 -14.94 9.60 -0.43
CA GLU A 278 -13.70 9.70 -1.18
C GLU A 278 -12.55 9.90 -0.18
N GLU A 279 -11.53 9.06 -0.31
CA GLU A 279 -10.35 9.11 0.56
C GLU A 279 -9.33 10.08 -0.02
N ILE A 280 -8.94 11.09 0.79
CA ILE A 280 -7.90 12.04 0.41
C ILE A 280 -6.78 12.06 1.44
N GLY A 281 -5.57 12.34 1.00
CA GLY A 281 -4.40 12.41 1.87
C GLY A 281 -3.12 11.95 1.19
N VAL A 282 -2.18 11.48 1.98
CA VAL A 282 -0.97 10.81 1.50
C VAL A 282 -1.24 9.32 1.49
N ILE A 283 -1.27 8.73 0.30
CA ILE A 283 -1.53 7.31 0.07
C ILE A 283 -0.29 6.71 -0.59
N LEU A 284 0.18 5.58 -0.10
CA LEU A 284 1.28 4.85 -0.70
C LEU A 284 0.92 3.37 -0.72
N THR A 285 0.77 2.84 -1.94
CA THR A 285 0.68 1.41 -2.21
C THR A 285 1.99 0.94 -2.80
N VAL A 286 2.51 -0.19 -2.32
CA VAL A 286 3.78 -0.73 -2.79
C VAL A 286 3.87 -2.23 -2.68
N THR A 287 4.39 -2.87 -3.73
CA THR A 287 4.69 -4.30 -3.75
C THR A 287 6.18 -4.49 -4.07
N PRO A 288 7.02 -4.89 -3.10
CA PRO A 288 8.44 -5.09 -3.32
C PRO A 288 8.77 -6.51 -3.76
N SER A 289 9.84 -6.65 -4.54
CA SER A 289 10.48 -7.91 -4.88
C SER A 289 11.98 -7.78 -4.68
N ILE A 290 12.52 -8.51 -3.71
CA ILE A 290 13.89 -8.39 -3.21
C ILE A 290 14.74 -9.50 -3.83
N ASN A 291 15.81 -9.11 -4.53
CA ASN A 291 16.80 -10.03 -5.06
C ASN A 291 17.89 -10.34 -4.01
N PRO A 292 18.53 -11.52 -4.08
CA PRO A 292 19.66 -11.87 -3.22
C PRO A 292 20.82 -10.85 -3.25
N ASP A 293 21.04 -10.23 -4.42
CA ASP A 293 22.07 -9.22 -4.67
C ASP A 293 21.79 -7.84 -4.04
N GLY A 294 20.63 -7.67 -3.39
CA GLY A 294 20.25 -6.41 -2.74
C GLY A 294 19.61 -5.38 -3.68
N PHE A 295 19.26 -5.77 -4.91
CA PHE A 295 18.36 -5.01 -5.76
C PHE A 295 16.92 -5.26 -5.35
N VAL A 296 16.13 -4.19 -5.25
CA VAL A 296 14.71 -4.24 -4.93
C VAL A 296 13.94 -3.70 -6.13
N ARG A 297 13.12 -4.57 -6.74
CA ARG A 297 12.13 -4.17 -7.73
C ARG A 297 10.86 -3.77 -6.98
N LEU A 298 10.34 -2.58 -7.26
CA LEU A 298 9.22 -1.97 -6.54
C LEU A 298 8.15 -1.60 -7.55
N GLU A 299 6.96 -2.15 -7.39
CA GLU A 299 5.74 -1.62 -8.01
C GLU A 299 5.12 -0.64 -7.01
N ILE A 300 5.00 0.64 -7.41
CA ILE A 300 4.67 1.73 -6.48
C ILE A 300 3.59 2.62 -7.06
N GLU A 301 2.68 3.03 -6.18
CA GLU A 301 1.65 4.02 -6.47
C GLU A 301 1.57 5.07 -5.34
N PRO A 302 2.54 6.00 -5.24
CA PRO A 302 2.41 7.14 -4.36
C PRO A 302 1.36 8.12 -4.90
N GLU A 303 0.45 8.52 -4.02
CA GLU A 303 -0.52 9.58 -4.24
C GLU A 303 -0.47 10.61 -3.11
N ILE A 304 -0.59 11.87 -3.49
CA ILE A 304 -0.95 12.96 -2.58
C ILE A 304 -2.18 13.67 -3.11
N SER A 305 -3.22 13.70 -2.29
CA SER A 305 -4.50 14.32 -2.59
C SER A 305 -4.93 15.26 -1.48
N ARG A 306 -5.52 16.39 -1.89
CA ARG A 306 -5.97 17.45 -0.98
C ARG A 306 -7.21 18.11 -1.52
N LEU A 307 -8.08 18.54 -0.61
CA LEU A 307 -9.18 19.43 -0.92
C LEU A 307 -8.63 20.78 -1.41
N SER A 308 -9.05 21.21 -2.59
CA SER A 308 -8.80 22.56 -3.09
C SER A 308 -9.71 23.55 -2.39
N ASN A 309 -9.28 24.82 -2.34
CA ASN A 309 -10.15 25.92 -1.97
C ASN A 309 -11.08 26.34 -3.12
N GLU A 310 -10.88 25.77 -4.31
CA GLU A 310 -11.75 25.96 -5.47
C GLU A 310 -12.98 25.05 -5.37
N THR A 311 -14.15 25.62 -5.61
CA THR A 311 -15.42 24.90 -5.72
C THR A 311 -15.98 25.02 -7.13
N THR A 312 -16.58 23.94 -7.63
CA THR A 312 -17.31 23.96 -8.90
C THR A 312 -18.80 24.03 -8.61
N LYS A 313 -19.49 25.01 -9.19
CA LYS A 313 -20.95 25.13 -9.12
C LYS A 313 -21.60 24.06 -10.00
N ILE A 314 -22.30 23.11 -9.38
CA ILE A 314 -23.10 22.10 -10.08
C ILE A 314 -24.53 22.62 -10.32
N SER A 315 -25.05 23.46 -9.41
CA SER A 315 -26.31 24.20 -9.58
C SER A 315 -26.28 25.51 -8.76
N GLU A 316 -27.31 26.37 -8.90
CA GLU A 316 -27.36 27.69 -8.24
C GLU A 316 -27.14 27.65 -6.72
N ASN A 317 -27.49 26.55 -6.06
CA ASN A 317 -27.35 26.37 -4.60
C ASN A 317 -26.40 25.22 -4.22
N PHE A 318 -25.63 24.68 -5.17
CA PHE A 318 -24.83 23.49 -4.94
C PHE A 318 -23.42 23.58 -5.51
N GLU A 319 -22.45 23.58 -4.60
CA GLU A 319 -21.03 23.64 -4.89
C GLU A 319 -20.36 22.34 -4.47
N SER A 320 -19.52 21.79 -5.35
CA SER A 320 -18.70 20.62 -5.06
C SER A 320 -17.23 21.04 -4.97
N PRO A 321 -16.49 20.60 -3.93
CA PRO A 321 -15.09 20.94 -3.80
C PRO A 321 -14.26 20.22 -4.86
N VAL A 322 -13.23 20.89 -5.38
CA VAL A 322 -12.26 20.26 -6.29
C VAL A 322 -11.22 19.52 -5.46
N ILE A 323 -10.90 18.27 -5.81
CA ILE A 323 -9.78 17.55 -5.19
C ILE A 323 -8.60 17.58 -6.15
N THR A 324 -7.46 18.07 -5.65
CA THR A 324 -6.22 18.06 -6.42
C THR A 324 -5.43 16.82 -6.06
N ARG A 325 -5.04 16.01 -7.05
CA ARG A 325 -4.28 14.76 -6.87
C ARG A 325 -2.97 14.81 -7.64
N ARG A 326 -1.89 14.36 -7.03
CA ARG A 326 -0.65 14.00 -7.72
C ARG A 326 -0.39 12.53 -7.46
N ARG A 327 -0.28 11.75 -8.53
CA ARG A 327 -0.14 10.29 -8.47
C ARG A 327 0.91 9.86 -9.50
N ALA A 328 1.72 8.88 -9.15
CA ALA A 328 2.60 8.20 -10.09
C ALA A 328 2.41 6.69 -9.93
N ASN A 329 2.20 5.95 -11.01
CA ASN A 329 2.19 4.49 -11.01
C ASN A 329 3.37 4.02 -11.88
N THR A 330 4.33 3.33 -11.26
CA THR A 330 5.55 2.90 -11.96
C THR A 330 6.18 1.67 -11.31
N THR A 331 7.04 0.99 -12.06
CA THR A 331 7.90 -0.07 -11.56
C THR A 331 9.35 0.35 -11.66
N VAL A 332 10.06 0.39 -10.54
CA VAL A 332 11.47 0.80 -10.48
C VAL A 332 12.32 -0.29 -9.84
N THR A 333 13.58 -0.42 -10.27
CA THR A 333 14.55 -1.31 -9.63
C THR A 333 15.66 -0.46 -9.04
N VAL A 334 15.85 -0.57 -7.74
CA VAL A 334 16.75 0.29 -6.97
C VAL A 334 17.59 -0.58 -6.04
N LYS A 335 18.85 -0.23 -5.85
CA LYS A 335 19.71 -0.93 -4.90
C LYS A 335 19.37 -0.47 -3.47
N ASP A 336 19.48 -1.39 -2.51
CA ASP A 336 19.37 -1.09 -1.08
C ASP A 336 20.16 0.18 -0.69
N GLY A 337 19.49 1.11 0.01
CA GLY A 337 20.03 2.37 0.50
C GLY A 337 20.22 3.47 -0.56
N GLN A 338 19.93 3.21 -1.84
CA GLN A 338 20.06 4.22 -2.89
C GLN A 338 18.75 4.97 -3.14
N THR A 339 18.85 6.29 -3.30
CA THR A 339 17.71 7.12 -3.66
C THR A 339 17.58 7.22 -5.19
N VAL A 340 16.38 7.03 -5.70
CA VAL A 340 16.04 7.24 -7.11
C VAL A 340 14.94 8.28 -7.25
N VAL A 341 14.97 9.05 -8.34
CA VAL A 341 13.86 9.91 -8.75
C VAL A 341 12.90 9.07 -9.59
N ILE A 342 11.66 8.92 -9.13
CA ILE A 342 10.64 8.13 -9.83
C ILE A 342 9.76 8.99 -10.73
N GLY A 343 9.69 10.29 -10.47
CA GLY A 343 8.94 11.23 -11.29
C GLY A 343 9.15 12.68 -10.87
N GLY A 344 8.75 13.59 -11.75
CA GLY A 344 8.73 15.01 -11.48
C GLY A 344 7.97 15.77 -12.55
N LEU A 345 7.54 16.99 -12.23
CA LEU A 345 6.83 17.88 -13.14
C LEU A 345 7.30 19.30 -12.87
N ILE A 346 7.67 20.01 -13.94
CA ILE A 346 7.89 21.46 -13.89
C ILE A 346 6.85 22.07 -14.82
N GLN A 347 5.98 22.90 -14.27
CA GLN A 347 4.91 23.56 -15.00
C GLN A 347 5.04 25.07 -14.82
N ASP A 348 5.21 25.79 -15.94
CA ASP A 348 5.20 27.25 -15.98
C ASP A 348 3.94 27.72 -16.71
N ARG A 349 3.09 28.48 -16.02
CA ARG A 349 1.90 29.12 -16.56
C ARG A 349 2.13 30.63 -16.57
N PHE A 350 2.11 31.23 -17.75
CA PHE A 350 2.15 32.67 -17.94
C PHE A 350 0.82 33.13 -18.52
N GLU A 351 0.18 34.08 -17.84
CA GLU A 351 -1.03 34.74 -18.27
C GLU A 351 -0.78 36.25 -18.29
N ARG A 352 -1.11 36.88 -19.42
CA ARG A 352 -0.98 38.33 -19.60
C ARG A 352 -2.24 38.88 -20.25
N ILE A 353 -2.84 39.86 -19.58
CA ILE A 353 -4.04 40.56 -20.01
C ILE A 353 -3.68 42.03 -20.17
N ASP A 354 -3.60 42.50 -21.43
CA ASP A 354 -3.41 43.91 -21.75
C ASP A 354 -4.75 44.54 -22.16
N LYS A 355 -5.27 45.47 -21.36
CA LYS A 355 -6.45 46.28 -21.68
C LYS A 355 -6.01 47.69 -22.02
N LYS A 356 -6.34 48.24 -23.20
CA LYS A 356 -5.87 49.57 -23.60
C LYS A 356 -6.90 50.34 -24.42
N ILE A 357 -6.81 51.67 -24.40
CA ILE A 357 -7.56 52.54 -25.31
C ILE A 357 -6.92 52.45 -26.71
N PRO A 358 -7.69 52.16 -27.78
CA PRO A 358 -7.17 52.17 -29.15
C PRO A 358 -6.47 53.49 -29.49
N PHE A 359 -5.38 53.43 -30.25
CA PHE A 359 -4.50 54.56 -30.62
C PHE A 359 -3.69 55.17 -29.46
N LEU A 360 -4.33 55.54 -28.34
CA LEU A 360 -3.65 56.22 -27.22
C LEU A 360 -2.75 55.27 -26.41
N GLY A 361 -3.14 54.01 -26.27
CA GLY A 361 -2.37 52.99 -25.55
C GLY A 361 -1.10 52.53 -26.27
N ASP A 362 -0.97 52.84 -27.57
CA ASP A 362 0.16 52.41 -28.41
C ASP A 362 1.27 53.47 -28.51
N ILE A 363 1.07 54.65 -27.93
CA ILE A 363 2.08 55.72 -27.93
C ILE A 363 3.26 55.29 -27.04
N PRO A 364 4.52 55.31 -27.52
CA PRO A 364 5.67 55.00 -26.69
C PRO A 364 5.77 55.98 -25.51
N LEU A 365 6.21 55.49 -24.34
CA LEU A 365 6.17 56.18 -23.03
C LEU A 365 4.77 56.53 -22.50
N LEU A 366 3.93 57.23 -23.28
CA LEU A 366 2.64 57.76 -22.83
C LEU A 366 1.53 56.70 -22.83
N GLY A 367 1.66 55.62 -23.59
CA GLY A 367 0.67 54.55 -23.67
C GLY A 367 0.45 53.82 -22.35
N LEU A 368 1.44 53.85 -21.45
CA LEU A 368 1.30 53.33 -20.08
C LEU A 368 0.20 54.04 -19.29
N LEU A 369 -0.10 55.31 -19.61
CA LEU A 369 -1.17 56.08 -18.98
C LEU A 369 -2.57 55.67 -19.48
N PHE A 370 -2.65 54.99 -20.63
CA PHE A 370 -3.89 54.61 -21.31
C PHE A 370 -4.04 53.08 -21.47
N SER A 371 -3.24 52.31 -20.73
CA SER A 371 -3.26 50.86 -20.71
C SER A 371 -3.24 50.34 -19.28
N ASN A 372 -3.87 49.20 -19.07
CA ASN A 372 -3.85 48.42 -17.86
C ASN A 372 -3.34 47.02 -18.20
N LYS A 373 -2.26 46.62 -17.54
CA LYS A 373 -1.57 45.36 -17.76
C LYS A 373 -1.68 44.53 -16.50
N SER A 374 -2.20 43.33 -16.64
CA SER A 374 -2.22 42.30 -15.60
C SER A 374 -1.38 41.13 -16.09
N GLU A 375 -0.35 40.78 -15.34
CA GLU A 375 0.56 39.66 -15.62
C GLU A 375 0.54 38.70 -14.43
N SER A 376 0.36 37.41 -14.70
CA SER A 376 0.38 36.35 -13.69
C SER A 376 1.30 35.23 -14.15
N VAL A 377 2.32 34.94 -13.35
CA VAL A 377 3.28 33.84 -13.55
C VAL A 377 3.08 32.86 -12.41
N GLN A 378 2.75 31.61 -12.74
CA GLN A 378 2.68 30.52 -11.78
C GLN A 378 3.63 29.40 -12.21
N LYS A 379 4.57 29.07 -11.34
CA LYS A 379 5.56 28.00 -11.52
C LYS A 379 5.33 26.93 -10.47
N THR A 380 5.09 25.70 -10.89
CA THR A 380 4.93 24.54 -10.01
C THR A 380 6.01 23.52 -10.32
N GLU A 381 6.77 23.12 -9.30
CA GLU A 381 7.85 22.15 -9.38
C GLU A 381 7.53 21.00 -8.43
N LEU A 382 7.35 19.80 -8.96
CA LEU A 382 7.10 18.57 -8.23
C LEU A 382 8.26 17.61 -8.46
N LEU A 383 8.74 17.01 -7.38
CA LEU A 383 9.72 15.95 -7.39
C LEU A 383 9.26 14.81 -6.48
N ILE A 384 9.32 13.58 -7.00
CA ILE A 384 9.00 12.37 -6.24
C ILE A 384 10.26 11.49 -6.24
N VAL A 385 10.80 11.24 -5.06
CA VAL A 385 11.97 10.38 -4.87
C VAL A 385 11.66 9.23 -3.93
N LEU A 386 12.35 8.12 -4.11
CA LEU A 386 12.17 6.90 -3.33
C LEU A 386 13.52 6.36 -2.88
N THR A 387 13.58 5.85 -1.64
CA THR A 387 14.74 5.15 -1.08
C THR A 387 14.27 3.85 -0.41
N PRO A 388 14.67 2.66 -0.88
CA PRO A 388 14.40 1.41 -0.19
C PRO A 388 15.52 1.06 0.77
N HIS A 389 15.17 0.41 1.88
CA HIS A 389 16.13 -0.17 2.81
C HIS A 389 15.76 -1.62 3.14
N VAL A 390 16.62 -2.57 2.77
CA VAL A 390 16.37 -4.01 2.94
C VAL A 390 16.76 -4.47 4.34
N VAL A 391 15.83 -5.13 5.02
CA VAL A 391 15.98 -5.68 6.36
C VAL A 391 15.88 -7.20 6.27
N ARG A 392 16.99 -7.89 6.54
CA ARG A 392 17.08 -9.37 6.39
C ARG A 392 16.94 -10.14 7.70
N SER A 393 17.09 -9.47 8.85
CA SER A 393 16.97 -10.12 10.15
C SER A 393 15.96 -9.39 11.05
N PRO A 394 15.27 -10.11 11.94
CA PRO A 394 14.39 -9.49 12.94
C PRO A 394 15.10 -8.46 13.82
N ASP A 395 16.36 -8.71 14.19
CA ASP A 395 17.16 -7.77 14.97
C ASP A 395 17.41 -6.45 14.21
N ALA A 396 17.71 -6.55 12.91
CA ALA A 396 17.88 -5.38 12.05
C ALA A 396 16.55 -4.61 11.86
N ALA A 397 15.41 -5.29 11.92
CA ALA A 397 14.10 -4.63 11.89
C ALA A 397 13.88 -3.77 13.14
N GLY A 398 14.24 -4.30 14.32
CA GLY A 398 14.19 -3.55 15.57
C GLY A 398 15.09 -2.30 15.56
N ASP A 399 16.29 -2.41 14.99
CA ASP A 399 17.22 -1.29 14.88
C ASP A 399 16.76 -0.25 13.86
N ALA A 400 16.22 -0.68 12.72
CA ALA A 400 15.62 0.21 11.73
C ALA A 400 14.42 0.99 12.32
N ALA A 401 13.56 0.32 13.09
CA ALA A 401 12.44 0.95 13.78
C ALA A 401 12.90 2.01 14.80
N ARG A 402 13.90 1.68 15.64
CA ARG A 402 14.49 2.64 16.60
C ARG A 402 15.08 3.86 15.88
N HIS A 403 15.80 3.62 14.79
CA HIS A 403 16.40 4.70 14.00
C HIS A 403 15.35 5.62 13.35
N MET A 404 14.20 5.07 12.93
CA MET A 404 13.08 5.88 12.46
C MET A 404 12.47 6.71 13.59
N ILE A 405 12.21 6.11 14.75
CA ILE A 405 11.63 6.80 15.92
C ILE A 405 12.50 7.98 16.36
N ASP A 406 13.83 7.83 16.29
CA ASP A 406 14.77 8.89 16.67
C ASP A 406 14.75 10.07 15.71
N LYS A 407 14.46 9.83 14.43
CA LYS A 407 14.33 10.87 13.40
C LYS A 407 13.02 11.65 13.50
N VAL A 408 12.01 11.12 14.19
CA VAL A 408 10.75 11.85 14.37
C VAL A 408 10.94 12.92 15.45
N PRO A 409 10.59 14.20 15.18
CA PRO A 409 10.59 15.26 16.19
C PRO A 409 9.40 15.10 17.14
N VAL A 410 9.47 14.10 18.02
CA VAL A 410 8.53 13.85 19.11
C VAL A 410 9.13 14.26 20.45
N GLU A 411 8.26 14.55 21.41
CA GLU A 411 8.62 14.81 22.80
C GLU A 411 9.40 13.61 23.38
N PRO A 412 10.45 13.82 24.21
CA PRO A 412 11.31 12.73 24.70
C PRO A 412 10.55 11.61 25.40
N GLU A 413 9.52 11.94 26.18
CA GLU A 413 8.68 10.95 26.87
C GLU A 413 7.90 10.07 25.88
N LEU A 414 7.30 10.68 24.84
CA LEU A 414 6.61 9.94 23.78
C LEU A 414 7.59 9.09 22.97
N ARG A 415 8.82 9.59 22.74
CA ARG A 415 9.87 8.83 22.06
C ARG A 415 10.25 7.56 22.82
N ASP A 416 10.38 7.65 24.14
CA ASP A 416 10.70 6.50 24.98
C ASP A 416 9.54 5.50 25.06
N GLN A 417 8.30 5.99 25.09
CA GLN A 417 7.08 5.17 24.98
C GLN A 417 7.01 4.43 23.64
N LEU A 418 7.28 5.11 22.53
CA LEU A 418 7.33 4.51 21.20
C LEU A 418 8.42 3.43 21.09
N ARG A 419 9.58 3.65 21.72
CA ARG A 419 10.67 2.64 21.78
C ARG A 419 10.29 1.41 22.61
N GLN A 420 9.48 1.58 23.63
CA GLN A 420 8.99 0.50 24.50
C GLN A 420 7.77 -0.22 23.92
N GLY A 421 7.12 0.35 22.89
CA GLY A 421 5.89 -0.18 22.31
C GLY A 421 4.66 0.01 23.20
N GLU A 422 4.79 0.76 24.30
CA GLU A 422 3.73 1.03 25.25
C GLU A 422 3.43 2.53 25.28
N LEU A 423 2.26 2.92 24.78
CA LEU A 423 1.76 4.28 24.92
C LEU A 423 1.07 4.40 26.27
N LYS A 424 1.66 5.17 27.18
CA LYS A 424 0.92 5.65 28.35
C LYS A 424 0.07 6.80 27.84
N GLY A 425 -1.25 6.57 27.76
CA GLY A 425 -2.20 7.62 27.37
C GLY A 425 -1.92 8.89 28.18
N LEU A 426 -2.13 10.05 27.56
CA LEU A 426 -1.87 11.36 28.16
C LEU A 426 -2.57 11.45 29.53
N GLU A 427 -1.82 11.33 30.63
CA GLU A 427 -2.29 11.64 31.98
C GLU A 427 -2.30 13.16 32.16
N GLY A 428 -3.21 13.83 31.44
CA GLY A 428 -3.41 15.28 31.52
C GLY A 428 -3.10 16.03 30.22
N PHE A 429 -3.64 17.25 30.14
CA PHE A 429 -3.42 18.16 29.02
C PHE A 429 -2.09 18.90 29.22
N VAL A 430 -1.25 18.98 28.20
CA VAL A 430 -0.01 19.76 28.29
C VAL A 430 -0.33 21.23 27.94
N ASP A 431 0.04 22.17 28.80
CA ASP A 431 -0.11 23.60 28.50
C ASP A 431 0.91 24.08 27.44
N ARG A 432 0.78 25.35 26.99
CA ARG A 432 1.73 25.95 26.01
C ARG A 432 3.19 26.01 26.50
N GLN A 433 3.46 25.62 27.75
CA GLN A 433 4.76 25.65 28.40
C GLN A 433 5.28 24.23 28.69
N GLY A 434 4.62 23.18 28.20
CA GLY A 434 5.07 21.81 28.38
C GLY A 434 4.73 21.21 29.76
N ARG A 435 3.83 21.83 30.54
CA ARG A 435 3.45 21.31 31.86
C ARG A 435 2.17 20.49 31.79
N LEU A 436 2.18 19.32 32.42
CA LEU A 436 0.99 18.49 32.62
C LEU A 436 -0.02 19.23 33.51
N VAL A 437 -1.16 19.59 32.92
CA VAL A 437 -2.34 20.13 33.59
C VAL A 437 -3.32 18.98 33.77
N THR A 438 -3.48 18.54 35.02
CA THR A 438 -4.58 17.64 35.36
C THR A 438 -5.90 18.40 35.27
N PRO A 439 -6.96 17.81 34.67
CA PRO A 439 -8.25 18.45 34.60
C PRO A 439 -8.78 18.69 36.02
N ILE A 440 -9.18 19.94 36.32
CA ILE A 440 -9.84 20.30 37.57
C ILE A 440 -11.17 19.52 37.62
N GLY A 441 -11.23 18.48 38.45
CA GLY A 441 -12.47 17.74 38.73
C GLY A 441 -12.49 16.24 38.43
N ALA A 442 -11.39 15.62 38.00
CA ALA A 442 -11.34 14.15 37.97
C ALA A 442 -11.17 13.62 39.41
N PRO A 443 -12.07 12.76 39.93
CA PRO A 443 -11.83 12.10 41.20
C PRO A 443 -10.57 11.23 41.04
N SER A 444 -9.58 11.49 41.88
CA SER A 444 -8.39 10.66 42.03
C SER A 444 -8.85 9.22 42.19
N ALA A 445 -8.53 8.37 41.21
CA ALA A 445 -8.83 6.94 41.25
C ALA A 445 -8.14 6.36 42.49
N THR A 446 -8.91 6.13 43.55
CA THR A 446 -8.45 5.48 44.75
C THR A 446 -8.07 4.06 44.37
N ARG A 447 -6.78 3.76 44.54
CA ARG A 447 -6.17 2.46 44.35
C ARG A 447 -6.94 1.41 45.16
N LEU A 448 -7.43 0.38 44.48
CA LEU A 448 -8.26 -0.69 45.02
C LEU A 448 -7.40 -1.78 45.70
N ASP A 449 -6.42 -1.36 46.50
CA ASP A 449 -5.49 -2.22 47.23
C ASP A 449 -5.47 -1.84 48.73
N ASP A 450 -6.64 -1.76 49.38
CA ASP A 450 -6.68 -1.76 50.85
C ASP A 450 -8.02 -2.31 51.37
N VAL A 451 -8.25 -3.60 51.13
CA VAL A 451 -9.23 -4.38 51.90
C VAL A 451 -8.46 -5.06 53.02
N GLY A 452 -8.26 -4.32 54.12
CA GLY A 452 -7.48 -4.75 55.27
C GLY A 452 -8.12 -4.32 56.59
N SER A 453 -9.04 -5.15 57.08
CA SER A 453 -9.47 -5.26 58.49
C SER A 453 -9.89 -3.97 59.22
N ASP A 454 -11.21 -3.73 59.31
CA ASP A 454 -11.75 -2.91 60.39
C ASP A 454 -12.62 -3.75 61.34
N LYS A 455 -12.33 -3.59 62.62
CA LYS A 455 -12.84 -4.35 63.77
C LYS A 455 -14.06 -3.57 64.31
N PRO A 456 -15.16 -4.22 64.74
CA PRO A 456 -16.31 -3.45 65.20
C PRO A 456 -16.00 -2.71 66.52
N PRO A 457 -16.54 -1.50 66.73
CA PRO A 457 -16.25 -0.72 67.91
C PRO A 457 -16.98 -1.28 69.14
N LYS A 458 -16.27 -1.26 70.26
CA LYS A 458 -16.77 -1.48 71.61
C LYS A 458 -17.60 -0.28 72.08
N ASP A 459 -18.61 -0.59 72.88
CA ASP A 459 -19.49 0.28 73.67
C ASP A 459 -18.82 1.51 74.30
N ALA A 460 -19.57 2.61 74.40
CA ALA A 460 -20.20 3.07 75.66
C ALA A 460 -20.44 4.60 75.71
N ASP A 461 -21.68 4.96 76.05
CA ASP A 461 -22.12 6.05 76.94
C ASP A 461 -21.36 7.39 76.94
N LYS A 462 -22.03 8.44 76.40
CA LYS A 462 -22.67 9.52 77.18
C LYS A 462 -23.31 10.57 76.29
#